data_AF-A0A957P1X3-F1
#
_entry.id   AF-A0A957P1X3-F1
#
_cell.length_a   1.000
_cell.length_b   1.000
_cell.length_c   1.000
_cell.angle_alpha   90.00
_cell.angle_beta   90.00
_cell.angle_gamma   90.00
#
_symmetry.space_group_name_H-M   'P 1'
#
loop_
_entity.id
_entity.type
_entity.pdbx_description
1 polymer ?
#
loop_
_entity_poly.entity_id
_entity_poly.type
_entity_poly.pdbx_seq_one_letter_code
_entity_poly.pdbx_strand_id
1 'polypeptide(L)'
;MSAIFVWLAVAASAILLAHTPSAAAAPSPLKPAMQAQLDIPQYVLTPIESTDIELQAHTVDYRLSVLPDGQLELAVSAQYRLFNPGTEAVTQLVMLRNAANDATSSTPADLVLLLDEQLLALEPATDGGYTTLIGLAADGRSTVRVQYTMPLTGEALPLLRYSVSHLPQWPGSTSLRVTFALPEALSSDQWLRVEPDGWTYAPTDNAREPSIQWLREPGFTEQRFVLQFIHPAVSQQLRAAQQAAQTTPSAATYGPLAKLYQQLYDDPAINSTGDPSEIAVRERFYAQALAAYLDGIDSAAGGGSTEAGALHAGLAALYRSRVVGVSQDEHYILLMVGEIDRALDTPPADAGQRAELTRWRFEGLYSL
;
A
#
# COMPACT_ATOMS: atom_id res chain seq x y z
N MET A 1 68.76 -36.60 36.18
CA MET A 1 68.79 -35.23 36.71
C MET A 1 69.33 -34.31 35.63
N SER A 2 68.72 -33.15 35.49
CA SER A 2 69.04 -32.03 34.58
C SER A 2 68.47 -32.13 33.15
N ALA A 3 67.46 -31.28 32.95
CA ALA A 3 66.78 -30.96 31.71
C ALA A 3 67.56 -29.91 30.91
N ILE A 4 67.49 -29.97 29.58
CA ILE A 4 67.69 -28.81 28.69
C ILE A 4 66.67 -28.87 27.56
N PHE A 5 65.92 -27.77 27.45
CA PHE A 5 64.96 -27.39 26.42
C PHE A 5 65.57 -27.35 25.01
N VAL A 6 64.85 -27.85 23.99
CA VAL A 6 64.88 -27.28 22.64
C VAL A 6 63.46 -27.29 22.07
N TRP A 7 62.98 -26.08 21.75
CA TRP A 7 61.70 -25.81 21.11
C TRP A 7 61.68 -26.34 19.67
N LEU A 8 60.57 -26.99 19.30
CA LEU A 8 60.26 -27.41 17.93
C LEU A 8 60.04 -26.19 17.03
N ALA A 9 60.72 -26.18 15.88
CA ALA A 9 60.53 -25.22 14.81
C ALA A 9 59.40 -25.65 13.85
N VAL A 10 58.41 -24.77 13.73
CA VAL A 10 57.76 -24.27 12.50
C VAL A 10 57.66 -25.22 11.30
N ALA A 11 56.43 -25.67 11.00
CA ALA A 11 55.89 -25.75 9.63
C ALA A 11 54.36 -25.98 9.69
N ALA A 12 53.59 -24.91 9.89
CA ALA A 12 52.14 -24.93 9.65
C ALA A 12 51.89 -24.37 8.24
N SER A 13 51.62 -25.26 7.28
CA SER A 13 51.12 -24.89 5.95
C SER A 13 49.68 -24.39 6.08
N ALA A 14 49.49 -23.07 6.04
CA ALA A 14 48.19 -22.45 5.91
C ALA A 14 47.71 -22.54 4.45
N ILE A 15 46.65 -23.31 4.22
CA ILE A 15 45.86 -23.25 2.99
C ILE A 15 45.01 -21.98 3.06
N LEU A 16 45.41 -20.95 2.32
CA LEU A 16 44.54 -19.79 2.06
C LEU A 16 43.40 -20.21 1.13
N LEU A 17 42.24 -20.49 1.70
CA LEU A 17 40.97 -20.47 0.98
C LEU A 17 40.52 -19.01 0.87
N ALA A 18 40.78 -18.40 -0.28
CA ALA A 18 40.23 -17.11 -0.67
C ALA A 18 38.69 -17.19 -0.68
N HIS A 19 38.06 -16.71 0.38
CA HIS A 19 36.64 -16.41 0.38
C HIS A 19 36.46 -15.06 -0.31
N THR A 20 36.15 -15.09 -1.61
CA THR A 20 35.61 -13.91 -2.28
C THR A 20 34.23 -13.60 -1.68
N PRO A 21 33.99 -12.40 -1.13
CA PRO A 21 32.66 -12.02 -0.70
C PRO A 21 31.75 -12.01 -1.94
N SER A 22 30.75 -12.89 -1.92
CA SER A 22 29.67 -12.88 -2.90
C SER A 22 28.97 -11.53 -2.80
N ALA A 23 29.09 -10.72 -3.85
CA ALA A 23 28.33 -9.48 -3.98
C ALA A 23 26.85 -9.84 -3.90
N ALA A 24 26.21 -9.44 -2.79
CA ALA A 24 24.76 -9.47 -2.69
C ALA A 24 24.22 -8.59 -3.82
N ALA A 25 23.45 -9.21 -4.72
CA ALA A 25 22.75 -8.48 -5.77
C ALA A 25 21.91 -7.39 -5.09
N ALA A 26 22.13 -6.14 -5.47
CA ALA A 26 21.29 -5.03 -5.03
C ALA A 26 19.83 -5.34 -5.40
N PRO A 27 18.86 -5.17 -4.48
CA PRO A 27 17.46 -5.27 -4.85
C PRO A 27 17.19 -4.27 -5.98
N SER A 28 16.55 -4.73 -7.05
CA SER A 28 16.19 -3.86 -8.16
C SER A 28 15.31 -2.71 -7.65
N PRO A 29 15.54 -1.46 -8.10
CA PRO A 29 14.63 -0.38 -7.78
C PRO A 29 13.24 -0.72 -8.31
N LEU A 30 12.22 -0.59 -7.46
CA LEU A 30 10.82 -0.64 -7.87
C LEU A 30 10.65 0.41 -8.97
N LYS A 31 10.26 -0.06 -10.17
CA LYS A 31 10.01 0.80 -11.31
C LYS A 31 8.78 1.65 -10.98
N PRO A 32 8.80 2.99 -11.12
CA PRO A 32 7.61 3.79 -10.90
C PRO A 32 6.56 3.40 -11.95
N ALA A 33 5.53 2.69 -11.50
CA ALA A 33 4.32 2.50 -12.29
C ALA A 33 3.58 3.84 -12.30
N MET A 34 3.68 4.55 -13.41
CA MET A 34 2.80 5.67 -13.70
C MET A 34 1.45 5.08 -14.12
N GLN A 35 0.45 5.07 -13.23
CA GLN A 35 -1.00 5.23 -13.50
C GLN A 35 -1.88 4.59 -12.44
N ALA A 36 -2.98 5.31 -12.14
CA ALA A 36 -4.12 4.98 -11.32
C ALA A 36 -3.79 4.66 -9.85
N GLN A 37 -4.36 5.45 -8.95
CA GLN A 37 -4.69 5.01 -7.60
C GLN A 37 -5.30 3.60 -7.76
N LEU A 38 -4.56 2.53 -7.39
CA LEU A 38 -5.08 1.17 -7.55
C LEU A 38 -6.21 0.99 -6.55
N ASP A 39 -7.38 1.42 -6.99
CA ASP A 39 -8.64 0.94 -6.48
C ASP A 39 -8.71 -0.53 -6.86
N ILE A 40 -8.45 -1.38 -5.87
CA ILE A 40 -8.56 -2.82 -6.03
C ILE A 40 -9.93 -3.13 -6.66
N PRO A 41 -9.97 -3.82 -7.82
CA PRO A 41 -11.20 -4.17 -8.52
C PRO A 41 -12.22 -4.80 -7.58
N GLN A 42 -13.30 -4.08 -7.30
CA GLN A 42 -14.38 -4.56 -6.45
C GLN A 42 -15.47 -5.13 -7.34
N TYR A 43 -15.64 -6.45 -7.39
CA TYR A 43 -16.73 -7.04 -8.14
C TYR A 43 -18.03 -6.99 -7.33
N VAL A 44 -19.04 -6.32 -7.89
CA VAL A 44 -20.34 -6.08 -7.23
C VAL A 44 -21.47 -6.68 -8.04
N LEU A 45 -22.47 -7.20 -7.31
CA LEU A 45 -23.68 -7.76 -7.90
C LEU A 45 -24.81 -6.73 -7.85
N THR A 46 -25.41 -6.44 -9.00
CA THR A 46 -26.52 -5.49 -9.14
C THR A 46 -27.62 -6.07 -10.03
N PRO A 47 -28.90 -5.80 -9.76
CA PRO A 47 -29.96 -6.16 -10.70
C PRO A 47 -29.85 -5.28 -11.96
N ILE A 48 -30.14 -5.85 -13.15
CA ILE A 48 -30.12 -5.08 -14.41
C ILE A 48 -31.38 -4.24 -14.56
N GLU A 49 -32.50 -4.77 -14.11
CA GLU A 49 -33.81 -4.13 -14.14
C GLU A 49 -34.29 -3.88 -12.70
N SER A 50 -35.33 -3.06 -12.53
CA SER A 50 -35.99 -2.91 -11.24
C SER A 50 -36.45 -4.27 -10.71
N THR A 51 -36.25 -4.53 -9.42
CA THR A 51 -36.57 -5.80 -8.78
C THR A 51 -37.35 -5.57 -7.49
N ASP A 52 -38.21 -6.51 -7.13
CA ASP A 52 -38.87 -6.56 -5.81
C ASP A 52 -38.08 -7.46 -4.82
N ILE A 53 -36.98 -8.07 -5.26
CA ILE A 53 -36.10 -8.88 -4.41
C ILE A 53 -35.37 -7.95 -3.44
N GLU A 54 -35.55 -8.17 -2.15
CA GLU A 54 -34.93 -7.39 -1.09
C GLU A 54 -33.55 -7.93 -0.71
N LEU A 55 -32.58 -7.04 -0.48
CA LEU A 55 -31.30 -7.37 0.14
C LEU A 55 -31.39 -7.17 1.66
N GLN A 56 -31.42 -8.28 2.40
CA GLN A 56 -31.54 -8.28 3.86
C GLN A 56 -30.18 -8.09 4.56
N ALA A 57 -29.15 -8.71 4.01
CA ALA A 57 -27.80 -8.64 4.57
C ALA A 57 -26.74 -8.74 3.49
N HIS A 58 -25.66 -8.00 3.67
CA HIS A 58 -24.48 -8.07 2.83
C HIS A 58 -23.23 -8.21 3.69
N THR A 59 -22.39 -9.20 3.37
CA THR A 59 -21.11 -9.38 4.06
C THR A 59 -19.99 -9.45 3.05
N VAL A 60 -18.89 -8.75 3.30
CA VAL A 60 -17.69 -8.84 2.47
C VAL A 60 -16.49 -9.14 3.33
N ASP A 61 -15.81 -10.22 2.99
CA ASP A 61 -14.62 -10.69 3.68
C ASP A 61 -13.45 -10.65 2.69
N TYR A 62 -12.49 -9.78 3.00
CA TYR A 62 -11.22 -9.64 2.31
C TYR A 62 -10.16 -10.36 3.12
N ARG A 63 -9.40 -11.26 2.50
CA ARG A 63 -8.29 -11.97 3.13
C ARG A 63 -7.02 -11.67 2.37
N LEU A 64 -6.14 -10.90 3.01
CA LEU A 64 -4.82 -10.59 2.49
C LEU A 64 -3.83 -11.68 2.90
N SER A 65 -3.03 -12.15 1.95
CA SER A 65 -1.97 -13.13 2.16
C SER A 65 -0.66 -12.62 1.57
N VAL A 66 0.46 -13.01 2.19
CA VAL A 66 1.80 -12.80 1.61
C VAL A 66 2.24 -14.12 0.97
N LEU A 67 2.45 -14.10 -0.34
CA LEU A 67 2.93 -15.24 -1.11
C LEU A 67 4.42 -15.50 -0.81
N PRO A 68 4.97 -16.71 -1.08
CA PRO A 68 6.37 -17.04 -0.79
C PRO A 68 7.41 -16.15 -1.47
N ASP A 69 7.05 -15.52 -2.59
CA ASP A 69 7.88 -14.55 -3.32
C ASP A 69 7.79 -13.13 -2.76
N GLY A 70 7.01 -12.92 -1.69
CA GLY A 70 6.79 -11.64 -1.05
C GLY A 70 5.70 -10.78 -1.69
N GLN A 71 5.03 -11.27 -2.74
CA GLN A 71 3.88 -10.59 -3.32
C GLN A 71 2.66 -10.70 -2.41
N LEU A 72 1.77 -9.72 -2.52
CA LEU A 72 0.50 -9.73 -1.83
C LEU A 72 -0.58 -10.33 -2.73
N GLU A 73 -1.41 -11.18 -2.15
CA GLU A 73 -2.61 -11.72 -2.81
C GLU A 73 -3.82 -11.41 -1.93
N LEU A 74 -4.90 -10.97 -2.57
CA LEU A 74 -6.16 -10.69 -1.92
C LEU A 74 -7.21 -11.69 -2.40
N ALA A 75 -7.74 -12.49 -1.47
CA ALA A 75 -8.93 -13.29 -1.69
C ALA A 75 -10.15 -12.52 -1.21
N VAL A 76 -11.21 -12.47 -2.03
CA VAL A 76 -12.44 -11.74 -1.75
C VAL A 76 -13.61 -12.71 -1.73
N SER A 77 -14.46 -12.60 -0.72
CA SER A 77 -15.73 -13.32 -0.63
C SER A 77 -16.83 -12.35 -0.22
N ALA A 78 -17.74 -12.05 -1.15
CA ALA A 78 -18.89 -11.19 -0.91
C ALA A 78 -20.18 -12.02 -0.94
N GLN A 79 -21.04 -11.84 0.06
CA GLN A 79 -22.29 -12.58 0.22
C GLN A 79 -23.48 -11.63 0.24
N TYR A 80 -24.49 -11.93 -0.58
CA TYR A 80 -25.76 -11.22 -0.68
C TYR A 80 -26.88 -12.14 -0.19
N ARG A 81 -27.54 -11.77 0.91
CA ARG A 81 -28.70 -12.49 1.42
C ARG A 81 -29.96 -11.84 0.86
N LEU A 82 -30.57 -12.51 -0.12
CA LEU A 82 -31.70 -12.03 -0.87
C LEU A 82 -33.00 -12.65 -0.37
N PHE A 83 -34.09 -11.88 -0.43
CA PHE A 83 -35.42 -12.31 -0.06
C PHE A 83 -36.43 -11.89 -1.13
N ASN A 84 -37.26 -12.83 -1.56
CA ASN A 84 -38.40 -12.53 -2.42
C ASN A 84 -39.65 -12.40 -1.54
N PRO A 85 -40.18 -11.17 -1.30
CA PRO A 85 -41.41 -10.97 -0.54
C PRO A 85 -42.68 -11.37 -1.32
N GLY A 86 -42.55 -11.67 -2.61
CA GLY A 86 -43.66 -12.02 -3.49
C GLY A 86 -44.26 -13.39 -3.19
N THR A 87 -45.52 -13.56 -3.58
CA THR A 87 -46.25 -14.83 -3.48
C THR A 87 -45.97 -15.78 -4.64
N GLU A 88 -45.18 -15.36 -5.63
CA GLU A 88 -44.78 -16.13 -6.80
C GLU A 88 -43.25 -16.24 -6.86
N ALA A 89 -42.76 -17.31 -7.50
CA ALA A 89 -41.33 -17.44 -7.77
C ALA A 89 -40.89 -16.37 -8.77
N VAL A 90 -39.67 -15.85 -8.59
CA VAL A 90 -39.10 -14.79 -9.43
C VAL A 90 -37.77 -15.26 -10.01
N THR A 91 -37.55 -14.93 -11.28
CA THR A 91 -36.25 -15.04 -11.93
C THR A 91 -35.75 -13.64 -12.24
N GLN A 92 -34.59 -13.28 -11.70
CA GLN A 92 -33.99 -11.97 -11.86
C GLN A 92 -32.70 -12.06 -12.66
N LEU A 93 -32.57 -11.22 -13.68
CA LEU A 93 -31.30 -11.00 -14.36
C LEU A 93 -30.42 -10.05 -13.55
N VAL A 94 -29.21 -10.49 -13.25
CA VAL A 94 -28.22 -9.74 -12.46
C VAL A 94 -26.93 -9.56 -13.25
N MET A 95 -26.20 -8.51 -12.91
CA MET A 95 -24.89 -8.17 -13.47
C MET A 95 -23.84 -8.19 -12.37
N LEU A 96 -22.72 -8.84 -12.66
CA LEU A 96 -21.50 -8.88 -11.86
C LEU A 96 -20.43 -8.07 -12.59
N ARG A 97 -20.01 -6.95 -12.03
CA ARG A 97 -19.02 -6.05 -12.66
C ARG A 97 -18.09 -5.42 -11.65
N ASN A 98 -16.97 -4.90 -12.12
CA ASN A 98 -16.11 -4.05 -11.31
C ASN A 98 -16.81 -2.72 -11.00
N ALA A 99 -16.91 -2.36 -9.72
CA ALA A 99 -17.54 -1.13 -9.22
C ALA A 99 -16.88 0.16 -9.75
N ALA A 100 -15.59 0.11 -10.11
CA ALA A 100 -14.88 1.26 -10.67
C ALA A 100 -15.30 1.57 -12.12
N ASN A 101 -15.99 0.65 -12.82
CA ASN A 101 -16.32 0.72 -14.25
C ASN A 101 -15.10 1.07 -15.14
N ASP A 102 -13.88 0.77 -14.68
CA ASP A 102 -12.67 1.05 -15.43
C ASP A 102 -12.33 -0.16 -16.32
N ALA A 103 -12.42 0.04 -17.63
CA ALA A 103 -12.13 -0.98 -18.65
C ALA A 103 -10.66 -1.44 -18.63
N THR A 104 -9.79 -0.75 -17.88
CA THR A 104 -8.38 -1.10 -17.71
C THR A 104 -8.10 -1.98 -16.49
N SER A 105 -9.12 -2.29 -15.68
CA SER A 105 -8.96 -3.12 -14.49
C SER A 105 -8.55 -4.56 -14.82
N SER A 106 -7.59 -5.08 -14.08
CA SER A 106 -7.15 -6.47 -14.19
C SER A 106 -8.33 -7.41 -13.92
N THR A 107 -8.53 -8.38 -14.81
CA THR A 107 -9.52 -9.44 -14.59
C THR A 107 -9.05 -10.30 -13.40
N PRO A 108 -9.91 -10.53 -12.40
CA PRO A 108 -9.55 -11.32 -11.24
C PRO A 108 -9.37 -12.78 -11.63
N ALA A 109 -8.54 -13.49 -10.88
CA ALA A 109 -8.42 -14.92 -11.00
C ALA A 109 -9.57 -15.61 -10.24
N ASP A 110 -9.97 -16.77 -10.73
CA ASP A 110 -10.95 -17.65 -10.08
C ASP A 110 -12.29 -16.97 -9.72
N LEU A 111 -12.76 -16.07 -10.58
CA LEU A 111 -14.07 -15.42 -10.41
C LEU A 111 -15.19 -16.45 -10.52
N VAL A 112 -15.90 -16.65 -9.41
CA VAL A 112 -17.05 -17.54 -9.33
C VAL A 112 -18.23 -16.86 -8.67
N LEU A 113 -19.42 -17.25 -9.10
CA LEU A 113 -20.70 -16.81 -8.54
C LEU A 113 -21.51 -18.05 -8.15
N LEU A 114 -21.95 -18.10 -6.90
CA LEU A 114 -22.67 -19.22 -6.33
C LEU A 114 -24.07 -18.76 -5.89
N LEU A 115 -25.12 -19.53 -6.18
CA LEU A 115 -26.45 -19.39 -5.59
C LEU A 115 -26.72 -20.61 -4.71
N ASP A 116 -26.87 -20.39 -3.40
CA ASP A 116 -27.06 -21.46 -2.42
C ASP A 116 -26.01 -22.59 -2.59
N GLU A 117 -24.74 -22.18 -2.76
CA GLU A 117 -23.56 -23.03 -3.01
C GLU A 117 -23.52 -23.73 -4.39
N GLN A 118 -24.46 -23.44 -5.30
CA GLN A 118 -24.45 -23.95 -6.66
C GLN A 118 -23.80 -22.94 -7.63
N LEU A 119 -22.85 -23.41 -8.44
CA LEU A 119 -22.16 -22.57 -9.43
C LEU A 119 -23.15 -22.06 -10.50
N LEU A 120 -23.17 -20.74 -10.68
CA LEU A 120 -23.91 -20.09 -11.75
C LEU A 120 -23.01 -19.90 -12.98
N ALA A 121 -23.60 -20.09 -14.16
CA ALA A 121 -22.93 -19.77 -15.42
C ALA A 121 -22.89 -18.25 -15.62
N LEU A 122 -21.69 -17.72 -15.87
CA LEU A 122 -21.48 -16.30 -16.14
C LEU A 122 -21.38 -16.06 -17.64
N GLU A 123 -22.26 -15.22 -18.18
CA GLU A 123 -22.24 -14.81 -19.59
C GLU A 123 -21.57 -13.43 -19.71
N PRO A 124 -20.60 -13.21 -20.59
CA PRO A 124 -20.00 -11.89 -20.78
C PRO A 124 -21.03 -10.84 -21.24
N ALA A 125 -21.05 -9.68 -20.59
CA ALA A 125 -21.92 -8.56 -20.96
C ALA A 125 -21.28 -7.65 -22.03
N THR A 126 -22.10 -6.97 -22.84
CA THR A 126 -21.61 -6.01 -23.86
C THR A 126 -20.92 -4.79 -23.27
N ASP A 127 -21.32 -4.40 -22.06
CA ASP A 127 -20.88 -3.17 -21.40
C ASP A 127 -19.77 -3.44 -20.35
N GLY A 128 -19.19 -4.65 -20.41
CA GLY A 128 -18.21 -5.15 -19.44
C GLY A 128 -18.84 -5.89 -18.26
N GLY A 129 -18.07 -6.81 -17.68
CA GLY A 129 -18.56 -7.71 -16.62
C GLY A 129 -19.31 -8.92 -17.16
N TYR A 130 -20.16 -9.50 -16.30
CA TYR A 130 -20.86 -10.75 -16.56
C TYR A 130 -22.33 -10.64 -16.14
N THR A 131 -23.21 -11.37 -16.81
CA THR A 131 -24.61 -11.52 -16.44
C THR A 131 -24.92 -12.97 -16.08
N THR A 132 -25.95 -13.16 -15.25
CA THR A 132 -26.56 -14.47 -14.98
C THR A 132 -28.00 -14.27 -14.52
N LEU A 133 -28.81 -15.31 -14.61
CA LEU A 133 -30.12 -15.38 -13.97
C LEU A 133 -29.97 -15.97 -12.55
N ILE A 134 -30.72 -15.41 -11.60
CA ILE A 134 -30.94 -16.01 -10.27
C ILE A 134 -32.44 -16.28 -10.09
N GLY A 135 -32.77 -17.41 -9.48
CA GLY A 135 -34.16 -17.81 -9.22
C GLY A 135 -34.42 -17.88 -7.72
N LEU A 136 -35.49 -17.23 -7.26
CA LEU A 136 -35.95 -17.29 -5.87
C LEU A 136 -37.38 -17.82 -5.82
N ALA A 137 -37.67 -18.72 -4.88
CA ALA A 137 -39.03 -19.19 -4.63
C ALA A 137 -39.92 -18.06 -4.08
N ALA A 138 -41.23 -18.24 -4.13
CA ALA A 138 -42.20 -17.41 -3.40
C ALA A 138 -41.89 -17.41 -1.90
N ASP A 139 -41.89 -16.24 -1.25
CA ASP A 139 -41.46 -16.08 0.16
C ASP A 139 -40.06 -16.69 0.44
N GLY A 140 -39.23 -16.79 -0.61
CA GLY A 140 -37.98 -17.53 -0.60
C GLY A 140 -36.81 -16.66 -0.17
N ARG A 141 -35.85 -17.27 0.54
CA ARG A 141 -34.55 -16.66 0.84
C ARG A 141 -33.46 -17.46 0.13
N SER A 142 -32.52 -16.74 -0.46
CA SER A 142 -31.34 -17.34 -1.08
C SER A 142 -30.10 -16.53 -0.75
N THR A 143 -28.95 -17.19 -0.84
CA THR A 143 -27.64 -16.60 -0.65
C THR A 143 -26.88 -16.63 -1.96
N VAL A 144 -26.49 -15.45 -2.44
CA VAL A 144 -25.58 -15.34 -3.58
C VAL A 144 -24.19 -15.03 -3.04
N ARG A 145 -23.17 -15.79 -3.45
CA ARG A 145 -21.77 -15.56 -3.07
C ARG A 145 -20.93 -15.29 -4.31
N VAL A 146 -20.21 -14.17 -4.29
CA VAL A 146 -19.14 -13.83 -5.23
C VAL A 146 -17.81 -14.18 -4.59
N GLN A 147 -16.96 -14.94 -5.28
CA GLN A 147 -15.59 -15.20 -4.81
C GLN A 147 -14.60 -14.98 -5.94
N TYR A 148 -13.44 -14.45 -5.60
CA TYR A 148 -12.33 -14.28 -6.53
C TYR A 148 -11.02 -14.00 -5.80
N THR A 149 -9.91 -14.09 -6.53
CA THR A 149 -8.58 -13.74 -6.05
C THR A 149 -7.93 -12.70 -6.96
N MET A 150 -7.00 -11.93 -6.42
CA MET A 150 -6.26 -10.96 -7.20
C MET A 150 -4.87 -10.68 -6.61
N PRO A 151 -3.84 -10.60 -7.45
CA PRO A 151 -2.53 -10.14 -7.01
C PRO A 151 -2.58 -8.62 -6.74
N LEU A 152 -1.96 -8.19 -5.65
CA LEU A 152 -1.69 -6.78 -5.37
C LEU A 152 -0.24 -6.50 -5.74
N THR A 153 -0.04 -5.89 -6.91
CA THR A 153 1.30 -5.73 -7.49
C THR A 153 1.95 -4.41 -7.11
N GLY A 154 3.13 -4.48 -6.50
CA GLY A 154 4.19 -3.48 -6.65
C GLY A 154 4.00 -2.11 -5.97
N GLU A 155 2.94 -1.91 -5.18
CA GLU A 155 2.70 -0.65 -4.48
C GLU A 155 3.37 -0.62 -3.11
N ALA A 156 4.03 0.49 -2.78
CA ALA A 156 4.60 0.68 -1.44
C ALA A 156 3.52 0.95 -0.40
N LEU A 157 2.40 1.57 -0.80
CA LEU A 157 1.27 1.93 0.05
C LEU A 157 -0.08 1.35 -0.45
N PRO A 158 -0.28 0.01 -0.43
CA PRO A 158 -1.52 -0.60 -0.91
C PRO A 158 -2.78 -0.03 -0.24
N LEU A 159 -3.83 0.15 -1.04
CA LEU A 159 -5.13 0.67 -0.60
C LEU A 159 -6.25 -0.36 -0.86
N LEU A 160 -6.77 -0.96 0.20
CA LEU A 160 -8.00 -1.76 0.13
C LEU A 160 -9.20 -0.85 0.28
N ARG A 161 -10.15 -0.92 -0.66
CA ARG A 161 -11.38 -0.13 -0.62
C ARG A 161 -12.60 -0.98 -0.97
N TYR A 162 -13.66 -0.83 -0.18
CA TYR A 162 -14.97 -1.37 -0.46
C TYR A 162 -16.01 -0.25 -0.50
N SER A 163 -16.63 -0.02 -1.67
CA SER A 163 -17.70 0.95 -1.86
C SER A 163 -19.08 0.30 -1.67
N VAL A 164 -19.97 1.03 -0.98
CA VAL A 164 -21.37 0.61 -0.77
C VAL A 164 -22.34 1.22 -1.77
N SER A 165 -21.86 2.03 -2.72
CA SER A 165 -22.70 2.76 -3.69
C SER A 165 -23.61 1.88 -4.56
N HIS A 166 -23.32 0.59 -4.64
CA HIS A 166 -24.12 -0.39 -5.39
C HIS A 166 -25.28 -0.98 -4.58
N LEU A 167 -25.22 -0.98 -3.24
CA LEU A 167 -26.21 -1.60 -2.39
C LEU A 167 -27.62 -0.99 -2.53
N PRO A 168 -27.79 0.34 -2.68
CA PRO A 168 -29.11 0.96 -2.88
C PRO A 168 -29.83 0.53 -4.16
N GLN A 169 -29.18 -0.19 -5.08
CA GLN A 169 -29.85 -0.76 -6.27
C GLN A 169 -30.72 -1.97 -5.92
N TRP A 170 -30.52 -2.55 -4.74
CA TRP A 170 -31.38 -3.57 -4.17
C TRP A 170 -32.38 -2.92 -3.19
N PRO A 171 -33.68 -3.23 -3.30
CA PRO A 171 -34.66 -2.87 -2.28
C PRO A 171 -34.32 -3.43 -0.88
N GLY A 172 -34.96 -2.86 0.15
CA GLY A 172 -34.95 -3.40 1.51
C GLY A 172 -34.04 -2.66 2.49
N SER A 173 -33.99 -3.19 3.71
CA SER A 173 -33.17 -2.67 4.82
C SER A 173 -31.95 -3.56 5.00
N THR A 174 -30.85 -3.22 4.34
CA THR A 174 -29.63 -4.03 4.34
C THR A 174 -28.76 -3.80 5.58
N SER A 175 -28.50 -4.86 6.33
CA SER A 175 -27.38 -4.91 7.28
C SER A 175 -26.06 -5.18 6.55
N LEU A 176 -24.97 -4.58 7.01
CA LEU A 176 -23.67 -4.67 6.36
C LEU A 176 -22.56 -5.11 7.32
N ARG A 177 -21.76 -6.09 6.89
CA ARG A 177 -20.48 -6.43 7.53
C ARG A 177 -19.34 -6.32 6.52
N VAL A 178 -18.27 -5.65 6.90
CA VAL A 178 -17.03 -5.60 6.11
C VAL A 178 -15.89 -6.06 7.00
N THR A 179 -15.09 -7.00 6.50
CA THR A 179 -13.94 -7.57 7.20
C THR A 179 -12.70 -7.49 6.33
N PHE A 180 -11.61 -6.94 6.86
CA PHE A 180 -10.26 -7.13 6.32
C PHE A 180 -9.47 -8.04 7.26
N ALA A 181 -9.25 -9.29 6.86
CA ALA A 181 -8.34 -10.23 7.51
C ALA A 181 -6.93 -10.06 6.95
N LEU A 182 -5.96 -9.89 7.85
CA LEU A 182 -4.61 -9.46 7.52
C LEU A 182 -3.60 -10.52 7.96
N PRO A 183 -2.47 -10.67 7.25
CA PRO A 183 -1.43 -11.62 7.64
C PRO A 183 -0.70 -11.10 8.89
N GLU A 184 -0.11 -11.99 9.69
CA GLU A 184 0.65 -11.62 10.90
C GLU A 184 1.82 -10.67 10.61
N ALA A 185 2.39 -10.75 9.40
CA ALA A 185 3.43 -9.83 8.94
C ALA A 185 2.96 -8.38 8.79
N LEU A 186 1.63 -8.16 8.80
CA LEU A 186 0.98 -6.85 8.71
C LEU A 186 0.38 -6.41 10.07
N SER A 187 1.23 -5.97 10.98
CA SER A 187 0.84 -5.46 12.29
C SER A 187 0.25 -4.05 12.22
N SER A 188 -0.48 -3.64 13.28
CA SER A 188 -1.24 -2.39 13.29
C SER A 188 -0.41 -1.11 13.24
N ASP A 189 0.88 -1.17 13.58
CA ASP A 189 1.82 -0.05 13.44
C ASP A 189 2.15 0.28 11.97
N GLN A 190 1.88 -0.64 11.05
CA GLN A 190 2.06 -0.45 9.61
C GLN A 190 0.80 0.10 8.93
N TRP A 191 -0.32 0.22 9.66
CA TRP A 191 -1.56 0.77 9.12
C TRP A 191 -1.49 2.30 9.08
N LEU A 192 -1.95 2.86 7.97
CA LEU A 192 -1.92 4.29 7.71
C LEU A 192 -3.31 4.90 7.81
N ARG A 193 -4.32 4.21 7.28
CA ARG A 193 -5.72 4.62 7.32
C ARG A 193 -6.61 3.41 7.58
N VAL A 194 -7.59 3.59 8.44
CA VAL A 194 -8.66 2.63 8.70
C VAL A 194 -9.94 3.43 8.81
N GLU A 195 -10.77 3.39 7.77
CA GLU A 195 -12.01 4.17 7.67
C GLU A 195 -13.20 3.28 7.35
N PRO A 196 -14.42 3.61 7.81
CA PRO A 196 -14.73 4.70 8.75
C PRO A 196 -14.20 4.41 10.16
N ASP A 197 -14.23 5.41 11.04
CA ASP A 197 -13.98 5.21 12.46
C ASP A 197 -14.99 4.23 13.10
N GLY A 198 -14.67 3.75 14.30
CA GLY A 198 -15.51 2.81 15.04
C GLY A 198 -15.43 1.37 14.52
N TRP A 199 -14.28 1.00 13.95
CA TRP A 199 -13.92 -0.38 13.65
C TRP A 199 -13.57 -1.13 14.94
N THR A 200 -13.69 -2.45 14.90
CA THR A 200 -13.25 -3.32 16.00
C THR A 200 -12.11 -4.22 15.53
N TYR A 201 -11.04 -4.28 16.33
CA TYR A 201 -9.99 -5.27 16.17
C TYR A 201 -10.47 -6.58 16.80
N ALA A 202 -10.74 -7.58 15.97
CA ALA A 202 -11.10 -8.90 16.45
C ALA A 202 -10.05 -9.91 15.96
N PRO A 203 -9.50 -10.76 16.85
CA PRO A 203 -8.94 -12.02 16.38
C PRO A 203 -10.06 -12.77 15.67
N THR A 204 -9.82 -13.24 14.44
CA THR A 204 -10.79 -14.11 13.77
C THR A 204 -10.94 -15.45 14.54
N ASP A 205 -11.82 -16.33 14.08
CA ASP A 205 -11.90 -17.72 14.59
C ASP A 205 -10.54 -18.46 14.53
N ASN A 206 -9.60 -17.97 13.72
CA ASN A 206 -8.17 -18.22 13.85
C ASN A 206 -7.51 -17.12 14.70
N ALA A 207 -7.24 -17.40 15.97
CA ALA A 207 -6.61 -16.49 16.94
C ALA A 207 -5.21 -15.94 16.57
N ARG A 208 -4.69 -16.27 15.39
CA ARG A 208 -3.39 -15.81 14.85
C ARG A 208 -3.52 -14.77 13.74
N GLU A 209 -4.71 -14.56 13.17
CA GLU A 209 -4.90 -13.60 12.09
C GLU A 209 -5.59 -12.33 12.61
N PRO A 210 -4.90 -11.17 12.62
CA PRO A 210 -5.53 -9.89 12.92
C PRO A 210 -6.62 -9.56 11.91
N SER A 211 -7.75 -9.00 12.38
CA SER A 211 -8.78 -8.50 11.47
C SER A 211 -9.36 -7.16 11.90
N ILE A 212 -9.76 -6.38 10.91
CA ILE A 212 -10.52 -5.15 11.05
C ILE A 212 -11.94 -5.44 10.61
N GLN A 213 -12.89 -5.21 11.50
CA GLN A 213 -14.30 -5.48 11.24
C GLN A 213 -15.15 -4.24 11.48
N TRP A 214 -16.06 -3.99 10.55
CA TRP A 214 -17.20 -3.09 10.73
C TRP A 214 -18.49 -3.88 10.61
N LEU A 215 -19.39 -3.64 11.56
CA LEU A 215 -20.77 -4.07 11.51
C LEU A 215 -21.65 -2.81 11.48
N ARG A 216 -22.63 -2.79 10.58
CA ARG A 216 -23.55 -1.68 10.37
C ARG A 216 -24.98 -2.20 10.24
N GLU A 217 -25.86 -1.56 10.99
CA GLU A 217 -27.30 -1.74 10.87
C GLU A 217 -27.84 -1.01 9.63
N PRO A 218 -29.07 -1.31 9.18
CA PRO A 218 -29.71 -0.58 8.10
C PRO A 218 -29.72 0.94 8.32
N GLY A 219 -29.52 1.71 7.25
CA GLY A 219 -29.48 3.17 7.30
C GLY A 219 -28.11 3.78 7.59
N PHE A 220 -27.03 3.02 7.39
CA PHE A 220 -25.65 3.52 7.44
C PHE A 220 -25.41 4.66 6.44
N THR A 221 -24.56 5.63 6.80
CA THR A 221 -24.31 6.84 5.99
C THR A 221 -22.97 6.78 5.26
N GLU A 222 -22.13 5.82 5.62
CA GLU A 222 -20.81 5.63 5.05
C GLU A 222 -20.89 5.31 3.56
N GLN A 223 -19.92 5.81 2.81
CA GLN A 223 -19.84 5.62 1.36
C GLN A 223 -18.79 4.57 0.98
N ARG A 224 -17.83 4.32 1.87
CA ARG A 224 -16.73 3.39 1.65
C ARG A 224 -16.11 2.91 2.96
N PHE A 225 -15.44 1.78 2.87
CA PHE A 225 -14.57 1.20 3.89
C PHE A 225 -13.16 1.13 3.31
N VAL A 226 -12.16 1.57 4.07
CA VAL A 226 -10.79 1.75 3.59
C VAL A 226 -9.81 1.16 4.59
N LEU A 227 -8.83 0.44 4.08
CA LEU A 227 -7.61 0.09 4.77
C LEU A 227 -6.41 0.46 3.89
N GLN A 228 -5.56 1.37 4.36
CA GLN A 228 -4.27 1.68 3.74
C GLN A 228 -3.14 1.28 4.68
N PHE A 229 -2.07 0.69 4.15
CA PHE A 229 -0.94 0.20 4.94
C PHE A 229 0.38 0.28 4.17
N ILE A 230 1.49 0.14 4.88
CA ILE A 230 2.82 0.02 4.28
C ILE A 230 3.05 -1.44 3.87
N HIS A 231 3.41 -1.68 2.61
CA HIS A 231 3.72 -3.02 2.11
C HIS A 231 4.74 -3.75 3.02
N PRO A 232 4.56 -5.04 3.35
CA PRO A 232 5.44 -5.74 4.30
C PRO A 232 6.94 -5.68 3.97
N ALA A 233 7.29 -5.82 2.69
CA ALA A 233 8.68 -5.68 2.22
C ALA A 233 9.25 -4.26 2.47
N VAL A 234 8.45 -3.22 2.24
CA VAL A 234 8.86 -1.81 2.48
C VAL A 234 8.99 -1.56 3.98
N SER A 235 8.07 -2.09 4.79
CA SER A 235 8.18 -2.00 6.24
C SER A 235 9.42 -2.73 6.79
N GLN A 236 9.81 -3.87 6.22
CA GLN A 236 11.06 -4.54 6.59
C GLN A 236 12.29 -3.67 6.25
N GLN A 237 12.32 -3.03 5.08
CA GLN A 237 13.39 -2.11 4.70
C GLN A 237 13.47 -0.91 5.64
N LEU A 238 12.34 -0.29 5.98
CA LEU A 238 12.27 0.80 6.93
C LEU A 238 12.79 0.40 8.30
N ARG A 239 12.35 -0.74 8.84
CA ARG A 239 12.83 -1.23 10.14
C ARG A 239 14.34 -1.48 10.14
N ALA A 240 14.87 -2.08 9.07
CA ALA A 240 16.31 -2.30 8.93
C ALA A 240 17.09 -0.98 8.88
N ALA A 241 16.62 0.01 8.12
CA ALA A 241 17.24 1.33 8.01
C ALA A 241 17.16 2.13 9.34
N GLN A 242 16.01 2.08 10.02
CA GLN A 242 15.82 2.67 11.34
C GLN A 242 16.79 2.04 12.36
N GLN A 243 16.91 0.71 12.39
CA GLN A 243 17.81 0.02 13.28
C GLN A 243 19.28 0.37 12.98
N ALA A 244 19.66 0.48 11.72
CA ALA A 244 21.01 0.90 11.33
C ALA A 244 21.32 2.32 11.83
N ALA A 245 20.41 3.27 11.63
CA ALA A 245 20.56 4.64 12.10
C ALA A 245 20.59 4.76 13.64
N GLN A 246 19.85 3.90 14.35
CA GLN A 246 19.88 3.85 15.82
C GLN A 246 21.17 3.22 16.38
N THR A 247 21.73 2.22 15.70
CA THR A 247 22.89 1.46 16.19
C THR A 247 24.23 2.10 15.82
N THR A 248 24.33 2.67 14.62
CA THR A 248 25.53 3.37 14.14
C THR A 248 25.15 4.73 13.53
N PRO A 249 24.77 5.72 14.36
CA PRO A 249 24.31 7.02 13.85
C PRO A 249 25.39 7.70 13.01
N SER A 250 25.11 7.89 11.72
CA SER A 250 26.02 8.51 10.76
C SER A 250 25.29 8.98 9.51
N ALA A 251 25.91 9.86 8.73
CA ALA A 251 25.40 10.30 7.44
C ALA A 251 25.06 9.10 6.51
N ALA A 252 25.90 8.06 6.55
CA ALA A 252 25.75 6.85 5.74
C ALA A 252 24.53 5.98 6.15
N THR A 253 24.08 6.05 7.41
CA THR A 253 22.91 5.31 7.88
C THR A 253 21.62 6.12 7.79
N TYR A 254 21.69 7.43 8.02
CA TYR A 254 20.53 8.33 7.91
C TYR A 254 20.13 8.60 6.47
N GLY A 255 21.07 8.70 5.53
CA GLY A 255 20.78 8.95 4.11
C GLY A 255 19.81 7.92 3.49
N PRO A 256 20.07 6.60 3.62
CA PRO A 256 19.12 5.58 3.16
C PRO A 256 17.75 5.64 3.84
N LEU A 257 17.71 5.89 5.16
CA LEU A 257 16.45 6.02 5.91
C LEU A 257 15.61 7.21 5.41
N ALA A 258 16.24 8.36 5.22
CA ALA A 258 15.60 9.56 4.71
C ALA A 258 15.03 9.35 3.30
N LYS A 259 15.80 8.68 2.42
CA LYS A 259 15.34 8.32 1.07
C LYS A 259 14.12 7.40 1.08
N LEU A 260 14.07 6.41 1.98
CA LEU A 260 12.91 5.53 2.10
C LEU A 260 11.65 6.29 2.52
N TYR A 261 11.75 7.19 3.50
CA TYR A 261 10.61 8.04 3.86
C TYR A 261 10.22 9.02 2.76
N GLN A 262 11.19 9.58 2.04
CA GLN A 262 10.91 10.44 0.90
C GLN A 262 10.19 9.67 -0.21
N GLN A 263 10.58 8.44 -0.51
CA GLN A 263 9.87 7.60 -1.48
C GLN A 263 8.41 7.36 -1.08
N LEU A 264 8.13 7.19 0.21
CA LEU A 264 6.76 7.08 0.71
C LEU A 264 6.00 8.41 0.65
N TYR A 265 6.67 9.54 0.88
CA TYR A 265 6.08 10.87 0.72
C TYR A 265 5.72 11.19 -0.73
N ASP A 266 6.57 10.77 -1.67
CA ASP A 266 6.40 10.96 -3.12
C ASP A 266 5.48 9.89 -3.73
N ASP A 267 4.96 8.94 -2.95
CA ASP A 267 4.11 7.86 -3.44
C ASP A 267 2.78 8.42 -4.00
N PRO A 268 2.40 8.06 -5.24
CA PRO A 268 1.20 8.59 -5.87
C PRO A 268 -0.10 8.23 -5.12
N ALA A 269 -0.12 7.15 -4.33
CA ALA A 269 -1.28 6.70 -3.57
C ALA A 269 -1.70 7.69 -2.46
N ILE A 270 -0.84 8.65 -2.11
CA ILE A 270 -1.12 9.68 -1.10
C ILE A 270 -0.87 11.11 -1.61
N ASN A 271 -0.68 11.29 -2.92
CA ASN A 271 -0.31 12.58 -3.52
C ASN A 271 -1.52 13.45 -3.94
N SER A 272 -2.74 13.08 -3.52
CA SER A 272 -3.94 13.87 -3.78
C SER A 272 -4.12 14.97 -2.73
N THR A 273 -4.51 16.17 -3.17
CA THR A 273 -4.71 17.35 -2.31
C THR A 273 -6.15 17.46 -1.78
N GLY A 274 -7.03 16.50 -2.05
CA GLY A 274 -8.47 16.60 -1.78
C GLY A 274 -8.97 15.88 -0.53
N ASP A 275 -8.30 14.81 -0.09
CA ASP A 275 -8.73 13.98 1.05
C ASP A 275 -7.89 14.31 2.30
N PRO A 276 -8.48 14.85 3.39
CA PRO A 276 -7.75 15.20 4.61
C PRO A 276 -6.95 14.04 5.22
N SER A 277 -7.43 12.82 5.06
CA SER A 277 -6.75 11.63 5.58
C SER A 277 -5.50 11.27 4.78
N GLU A 278 -5.52 11.46 3.46
CA GLU A 278 -4.35 11.28 2.58
C GLU A 278 -3.30 12.35 2.86
N ILE A 279 -3.75 13.60 3.03
CA ILE A 279 -2.89 14.72 3.45
C ILE A 279 -2.19 14.39 4.78
N ALA A 280 -2.90 13.84 5.77
CA ALA A 280 -2.31 13.47 7.05
C ALA A 280 -1.21 12.40 6.93
N VAL A 281 -1.44 11.37 6.10
CA VAL A 281 -0.44 10.33 5.83
C VAL A 281 0.78 10.93 5.13
N ARG A 282 0.56 11.79 4.13
CA ARG A 282 1.63 12.45 3.39
C ARG A 282 2.47 13.38 4.28
N GLU A 283 1.85 14.20 5.12
CA GLU A 283 2.57 15.06 6.06
C GLU A 283 3.37 14.26 7.09
N ARG A 284 2.89 13.07 7.51
CA ARG A 284 3.65 12.16 8.37
C ARG A 284 4.96 11.72 7.71
N PHE A 285 4.91 11.25 6.46
CA PHE A 285 6.13 10.80 5.75
C PHE A 285 7.07 11.95 5.42
N TYR A 286 6.53 13.14 5.12
CA TYR A 286 7.35 14.36 4.98
C TYR A 286 8.14 14.65 6.25
N ALA A 287 7.46 14.67 7.41
CA ALA A 287 8.11 14.95 8.68
C ALA A 287 9.19 13.92 9.03
N GLN A 288 8.93 12.64 8.74
CA GLN A 288 9.90 11.56 8.95
C GLN A 288 11.12 11.65 8.02
N ALA A 289 10.91 11.98 6.74
CA ALA A 289 11.99 12.21 5.79
C ALA A 289 12.84 13.42 6.18
N LEU A 290 12.19 14.53 6.54
CA LEU A 290 12.84 15.75 7.00
C LEU A 290 13.70 15.49 8.24
N ALA A 291 13.15 14.82 9.26
CA ALA A 291 13.88 14.48 10.47
C ALA A 291 15.11 13.62 10.17
N ALA A 292 14.97 12.57 9.35
CA ALA A 292 16.09 11.71 8.99
C ALA A 292 17.18 12.44 8.18
N TYR A 293 16.81 13.37 7.29
CA TYR A 293 17.80 14.20 6.59
C TYR A 293 18.55 15.14 7.55
N LEU A 294 17.83 15.81 8.45
CA LEU A 294 18.42 16.73 9.43
C LEU A 294 19.35 15.99 10.41
N ASP A 295 18.90 14.87 10.98
CA ASP A 295 19.72 14.03 11.85
C ASP A 295 20.99 13.54 11.13
N GLY A 296 20.84 13.19 9.84
CA GLY A 296 21.97 12.83 8.98
C GLY A 296 22.98 13.96 8.80
N ILE A 297 22.50 15.18 8.52
CA ILE A 297 23.34 16.38 8.35
C ILE A 297 24.06 16.71 9.66
N ASP A 298 23.36 16.66 10.79
CA ASP A 298 23.93 16.90 12.11
C ASP A 298 24.99 15.85 12.46
N SER A 299 24.75 14.57 12.11
CA SER A 299 25.74 13.50 12.30
C SER A 299 26.98 13.63 11.39
N ALA A 300 26.88 14.41 10.31
CA ALA A 300 27.98 14.71 9.39
C ALA A 300 28.80 15.95 9.82
N ALA A 301 28.35 16.68 10.86
CA ALA A 301 28.99 17.91 11.33
C ALA A 301 30.43 17.64 11.83
N GLY A 302 31.41 17.88 10.96
CA GLY A 302 32.82 17.65 11.25
C GLY A 302 33.68 17.22 10.05
N GLY A 303 33.08 16.81 8.94
CA GLY A 303 33.80 16.47 7.71
C GLY A 303 33.02 16.91 6.47
N GLY A 304 33.67 17.68 5.57
CA GLY A 304 33.15 18.04 4.25
C GLY A 304 33.11 16.83 3.31
N SER A 305 32.37 15.80 3.69
CA SER A 305 32.31 14.51 3.02
C SER A 305 31.23 14.51 1.94
N THR A 306 31.40 13.67 0.94
CA THR A 306 30.44 13.49 -0.16
C THR A 306 29.06 13.06 0.37
N GLU A 307 28.99 12.35 1.50
CA GLU A 307 27.73 11.98 2.15
C GLU A 307 26.94 13.19 2.66
N ALA A 308 27.60 14.20 3.22
CA ALA A 308 26.94 15.43 3.65
C ALA A 308 26.30 16.18 2.47
N GLY A 309 27.03 16.29 1.35
CA GLY A 309 26.49 16.87 0.12
C GLY A 309 25.30 16.09 -0.43
N ALA A 310 25.35 14.75 -0.36
CA ALA A 310 24.23 13.91 -0.78
C ALA A 310 22.98 14.07 0.10
N LEU A 311 23.15 14.31 1.41
CA LEU A 311 22.05 14.60 2.33
C LEU A 311 21.41 15.95 2.04
N HIS A 312 22.21 17.00 1.84
CA HIS A 312 21.71 18.32 1.43
C HIS A 312 20.98 18.27 0.08
N ALA A 313 21.51 17.53 -0.90
CA ALA A 313 20.83 17.33 -2.18
C ALA A 313 19.49 16.59 -2.03
N GLY A 314 19.42 15.59 -1.15
CA GLY A 314 18.19 14.86 -0.83
C GLY A 314 17.15 15.74 -0.14
N LEU A 315 17.58 16.56 0.82
CA LEU A 315 16.69 17.50 1.51
C LEU A 315 16.16 18.59 0.57
N ALA A 316 16.99 19.09 -0.36
CA ALA A 316 16.54 19.97 -1.43
C ALA A 316 15.45 19.32 -2.29
N ALA A 317 15.63 18.04 -2.67
CA ALA A 317 14.63 17.30 -3.43
C ALA A 317 13.31 17.15 -2.65
N LEU A 318 13.36 16.91 -1.34
CA LEU A 318 12.18 16.84 -0.48
C LEU A 318 11.41 18.18 -0.45
N TYR A 319 12.12 19.31 -0.28
CA TYR A 319 11.50 20.63 -0.36
C TYR A 319 10.89 20.91 -1.75
N ARG A 320 11.59 20.51 -2.81
CA ARG A 320 11.08 20.63 -4.19
C ARG A 320 9.78 19.85 -4.40
N SER A 321 9.71 18.60 -3.93
CA SER A 321 8.49 17.79 -4.02
C SER A 321 7.30 18.46 -3.31
N ARG A 322 7.56 19.18 -2.20
CA ARG A 322 6.54 19.96 -1.49
C ARG A 322 6.07 21.18 -2.28
N VAL A 323 7.00 21.92 -2.90
CA VAL A 323 6.69 23.08 -3.76
C VAL A 323 5.83 22.68 -4.96
N VAL A 324 6.16 21.56 -5.60
CA VAL A 324 5.42 21.07 -6.77
C VAL A 324 4.06 20.48 -6.38
N GLY A 325 3.98 19.77 -5.25
CA GLY A 325 2.81 18.96 -4.89
C GLY A 325 1.75 19.62 -4.00
N VAL A 326 2.03 20.73 -3.31
CA VAL A 326 1.08 21.34 -2.36
C VAL A 326 0.87 22.82 -2.61
N SER A 327 1.96 23.58 -2.68
CA SER A 327 1.92 25.03 -2.72
C SER A 327 3.18 25.57 -3.37
N GLN A 328 3.04 26.57 -4.25
CA GLN A 328 4.16 27.42 -4.65
C GLN A 328 4.54 28.38 -3.51
N ASP A 329 4.81 27.81 -2.34
CA ASP A 329 5.14 28.55 -1.13
C ASP A 329 6.62 28.96 -1.16
N GLU A 330 6.82 30.28 -1.18
CA GLU A 330 8.12 30.95 -1.21
C GLU A 330 9.07 30.44 -0.12
N HIS A 331 8.53 30.07 1.06
CA HIS A 331 9.33 29.56 2.17
C HIS A 331 10.08 28.27 1.79
N TYR A 332 9.38 27.32 1.15
CA TYR A 332 9.99 26.06 0.74
C TYR A 332 10.93 26.22 -0.46
N ILE A 333 10.70 27.23 -1.32
CA ILE A 333 11.63 27.58 -2.39
C ILE A 333 12.95 28.09 -1.81
N LEU A 334 12.90 28.98 -0.81
CA LEU A 334 14.10 29.48 -0.12
C LEU A 334 14.87 28.37 0.60
N LEU A 335 14.16 27.47 1.31
CA LEU A 335 14.77 26.30 1.94
C LEU A 335 15.44 25.39 0.91
N MET A 336 14.75 25.08 -0.20
CA MET A 336 15.29 24.30 -1.31
C MET A 336 16.59 24.90 -1.85
N VAL A 337 16.59 26.20 -2.19
CA VAL A 337 17.79 26.88 -2.72
C VAL A 337 18.94 26.85 -1.71
N GLY A 338 18.66 27.07 -0.42
CA GLY A 338 19.67 27.03 0.63
C GLY A 338 20.36 25.66 0.76
N GLU A 339 19.59 24.57 0.67
CA GLU A 339 20.18 23.22 0.70
C GLU A 339 20.93 22.87 -0.59
N ILE A 340 20.47 23.35 -1.75
CA ILE A 340 21.21 23.19 -3.01
C ILE A 340 22.59 23.83 -2.91
N ASP A 341 22.69 25.04 -2.36
CA ASP A 341 23.97 25.75 -2.22
C ASP A 341 24.94 24.94 -1.35
N ARG A 342 24.47 24.40 -0.21
CA ARG A 342 25.29 23.52 0.65
C ARG A 342 25.71 22.23 -0.05
N ALA A 343 24.82 21.64 -0.84
CA ALA A 343 25.11 20.43 -1.62
C ALA A 343 26.16 20.67 -2.71
N LEU A 344 26.20 21.87 -3.31
CA LEU A 344 27.15 22.24 -4.35
C LEU A 344 28.53 22.63 -3.78
N ASP A 345 28.58 23.13 -2.54
CA ASP A 345 29.82 23.46 -1.82
C ASP A 345 30.60 22.20 -1.38
N THR A 346 29.92 21.07 -1.26
CA THR A 346 30.56 19.74 -1.12
C THR A 346 30.71 19.12 -2.51
N PRO A 347 31.84 18.45 -2.85
CA PRO A 347 31.99 17.86 -4.17
C PRO A 347 30.90 16.79 -4.41
N PRO A 348 29.93 17.01 -5.32
CA PRO A 348 28.88 16.05 -5.64
C PRO A 348 29.48 14.80 -6.25
N ALA A 349 28.76 13.68 -6.08
CA ALA A 349 29.20 12.36 -6.49
C ALA A 349 29.38 12.23 -8.02
N ASP A 350 28.61 12.99 -8.81
CA ASP A 350 28.72 13.02 -10.28
C ASP A 350 28.33 14.38 -10.91
N ALA A 351 28.67 14.55 -12.19
CA ALA A 351 28.43 15.78 -12.94
C ALA A 351 26.94 15.99 -13.32
N GLY A 352 26.15 14.91 -13.40
CA GLY A 352 24.73 14.97 -13.74
C GLY A 352 23.91 15.55 -12.59
N GLN A 353 24.14 15.07 -11.38
CA GLN A 353 23.54 15.59 -10.16
C GLN A 353 23.87 17.08 -9.97
N ARG A 354 25.12 17.48 -10.24
CA ARG A 354 25.52 18.91 -10.20
C ARG A 354 24.71 19.76 -11.17
N ALA A 355 24.54 19.29 -12.42
CA ALA A 355 23.79 20.01 -13.43
C ALA A 355 22.30 20.13 -13.06
N GLU A 356 21.72 19.06 -12.52
CA GLU A 356 20.34 19.05 -12.05
C GLU A 356 20.11 20.01 -10.88
N LEU A 357 20.96 19.98 -9.86
CA LEU A 357 20.89 20.92 -8.73
C LEU A 357 21.04 22.38 -9.20
N THR A 358 21.96 22.64 -10.13
CA THR A 358 22.13 23.99 -10.70
C THR A 358 20.87 24.46 -11.44
N ARG A 359 20.21 23.55 -12.18
CA ARG A 359 18.92 23.84 -12.83
C ARG A 359 17.84 24.16 -11.80
N TRP A 360 17.66 23.32 -10.79
CA TRP A 360 16.65 23.54 -9.75
C TRP A 360 16.87 24.84 -8.98
N ARG A 361 18.14 25.19 -8.73
CA ARG A 361 18.52 26.47 -8.13
C ARG A 361 18.03 27.64 -8.99
N PHE A 362 18.28 27.60 -10.29
CA PHE A 362 17.84 28.63 -11.22
C PHE A 362 16.31 28.71 -11.29
N GLU A 363 15.63 27.57 -11.42
CA GLU A 363 14.16 27.49 -11.42
C GLU A 363 13.56 28.08 -10.12
N GLY A 364 14.15 27.74 -8.97
CA GLY A 364 13.73 28.26 -7.67
C GLY A 364 13.90 29.77 -7.56
N LEU A 365 15.09 30.29 -7.87
CA LEU A 365 15.39 31.73 -7.83
C LEU A 365 14.56 32.55 -8.82
N TYR A 366 14.12 31.96 -9.93
CA TYR A 366 13.23 32.60 -10.90
C TYR A 366 11.75 32.62 -10.44
N SER A 367 11.40 31.72 -9.52
CA SER A 367 10.04 31.57 -9.00
C SER A 367 9.80 32.36 -7.70
N LEU A 368 10.85 32.97 -7.14
CA LEU A 368 10.80 34.01 -6.09
C LEU A 368 10.56 35.37 -6.76
#